data_AF-A0A961RA59-F1
#
_entry.id   AF-A0A961RA59-F1
#
_cell.length_a   1.000
_cell.length_b   1.000
_cell.length_c   1.000
_cell.angle_alpha   90.00
_cell.angle_beta   90.00
_cell.angle_gamma   90.00
#
_symmetry.space_group_name_H-M   'P 1'
#
loop_
_entity.id
_entity.type
_entity.pdbx_description
1 polymer ?
#
loop_
_entity_poly.entity_id
_entity_poly.type
_entity_poly.pdbx_seq_one_letter_code
_entity_poly.pdbx_strand_id
1 'polypeptide(L)' 'MAEQQGGEWKAAGASRRRELLTFFILAFGIWPIVAVGVVGGYGFLVWMYQILAGPPGPPGH' A
#
# COMPACT_ATOMS: atom_id res chain seq x y z
N MET A 1 -40.55 -36.55 -11.72
CA MET A 1 -40.33 -35.16 -11.26
C MET A 1 -38.92 -35.07 -10.67
N ALA A 2 -37.90 -35.11 -11.52
CA ALA A 2 -36.53 -35.50 -11.17
C ALA A 2 -35.48 -34.39 -11.45
N GLU A 3 -35.80 -33.12 -11.25
CA GLU A 3 -34.87 -32.02 -11.59
C GLU A 3 -34.81 -30.92 -10.51
N GLN A 4 -34.34 -31.27 -9.31
CA GLN A 4 -33.99 -30.28 -8.28
C GLN A 4 -32.60 -30.56 -7.68
N GLN A 5 -31.56 -30.58 -8.52
CA GLN A 5 -30.16 -30.53 -8.09
C GLN A 5 -29.48 -29.26 -8.62
N GLY A 6 -30.21 -28.13 -8.52
CA GLY A 6 -29.68 -26.81 -8.84
C GLY A 6 -28.69 -26.38 -7.76
N GLY A 7 -27.42 -26.29 -8.15
CA GLY A 7 -26.42 -25.52 -7.42
C GLY A 7 -25.78 -26.25 -6.25
N GLU A 8 -24.98 -27.28 -6.55
CA GLU A 8 -23.81 -27.58 -5.73
C GLU A 8 -22.84 -26.39 -5.83
N TRP A 9 -23.17 -25.28 -5.16
CA TRP A 9 -22.21 -24.24 -4.83
C TRP A 9 -21.29 -24.84 -3.78
N LYS A 10 -20.30 -25.61 -4.25
CA LYS A 10 -19.04 -25.70 -3.53
C LYS A 10 -18.50 -24.28 -3.52
N ALA A 11 -18.92 -23.50 -2.51
CA ALA A 11 -18.14 -22.39 -2.03
C ALA A 11 -16.79 -23.01 -1.69
N ALA A 12 -15.88 -22.98 -2.68
CA ALA A 12 -14.55 -23.51 -2.58
C ALA A 12 -13.95 -22.81 -1.38
N GLY A 13 -13.84 -23.55 -0.27
CA GLY A 13 -13.51 -22.98 1.03
C GLY A 13 -12.33 -22.06 0.84
N ALA A 14 -12.57 -20.76 0.98
CA ALA A 14 -11.55 -19.75 0.76
C ALA A 14 -10.42 -20.10 1.72
N SER A 15 -9.34 -20.66 1.18
CA SER A 15 -8.28 -21.19 2.02
C SER A 15 -7.75 -20.00 2.81
N ARG A 16 -7.56 -20.16 4.13
CA ARG A 16 -7.09 -19.11 5.05
C ARG A 16 -5.84 -18.35 4.54
N ARG A 17 -5.05 -18.98 3.66
CA ARG A 17 -3.92 -18.36 2.96
C ARG A 17 -4.32 -17.28 1.95
N ARG A 18 -5.45 -17.45 1.26
CA ARG A 18 -5.95 -16.50 0.24
C ARG A 18 -6.45 -15.21 0.89
N GLU A 19 -7.13 -15.32 2.04
CA GLU A 19 -7.49 -14.15 2.86
C GLU A 19 -6.25 -13.41 3.36
N LEU A 20 -5.26 -14.12 3.92
CA LEU A 20 -4.00 -13.52 4.36
C LEU A 20 -3.28 -12.80 3.22
N LEU A 21 -3.24 -13.36 2.02
CA LEU A 21 -2.65 -12.71 0.84
C LEU A 21 -3.42 -11.45 0.43
N THR A 22 -4.75 -11.50 0.42
CA THR A 22 -5.58 -10.31 0.15
C THR A 22 -5.36 -9.21 1.19
N PHE A 23 -5.30 -9.57 2.48
CA PHE A 23 -4.97 -8.63 3.54
C PHE A 23 -3.55 -8.07 3.40
N PHE A 24 -2.57 -8.91 3.05
CA PHE A 24 -1.20 -8.46 2.82
C PHE A 24 -1.14 -7.46 1.67
N ILE A 25 -1.82 -7.72 0.55
CA ILE A 25 -1.86 -6.81 -0.60
C ILE A 25 -2.59 -5.50 -0.25
N LEU A 26 -3.67 -5.54 0.53
CA LEU A 26 -4.35 -4.33 0.98
C LEU A 26 -3.46 -3.51 1.95
N ALA A 27 -2.85 -4.17 2.92
CA ALA A 27 -2.02 -3.53 3.94
C ALA A 27 -0.68 -3.05 3.37
N PHE A 28 0.10 -3.91 2.73
CA PHE A 28 1.36 -3.58 2.04
C PHE A 28 1.16 -2.94 0.66
N GLY A 29 -0.06 -2.75 0.19
CA GLY A 29 -0.31 -1.88 -0.95
C GLY A 29 -0.44 -0.44 -0.50
N ILE A 30 -1.44 -0.18 0.33
CA ILE A 30 -1.86 1.18 0.68
C ILE A 30 -0.81 1.87 1.57
N TRP A 31 -0.37 1.22 2.66
CA TRP A 31 0.52 1.85 3.62
C TRP A 31 1.90 2.24 3.06
N PRO A 32 2.63 1.37 2.35
CA PRO A 32 3.93 1.75 1.83
C PRO A 32 3.84 2.73 0.67
N ILE A 33 2.79 2.71 -0.15
CA ILE A 33 2.58 3.78 -1.16
C ILE A 33 2.40 5.12 -0.46
N VAL A 34 1.60 5.18 0.60
CA VAL A 34 1.44 6.39 1.42
C VAL A 34 2.76 6.80 2.06
N ALA A 35 3.53 5.87 2.62
CA ALA A 35 4.82 6.16 3.23
C ALA A 35 5.82 6.74 2.22
N VAL A 36 5.94 6.14 1.04
CA VAL A 36 6.81 6.65 -0.04
C VAL A 36 6.33 8.02 -0.53
N GLY A 37 5.02 8.21 -0.70
CA GLY A 37 4.45 9.49 -1.09
C GLY A 37 4.71 10.61 -0.08
N VAL A 38 4.53 10.32 1.21
CA VAL A 38 4.77 11.28 2.30
C VAL A 38 6.26 11.58 2.47
N VAL A 39 7.10 10.55 2.60
CA VAL A 39 8.54 10.73 2.83
C VAL A 39 9.22 11.32 1.59
N GLY A 40 8.93 10.78 0.41
CA GLY A 40 9.46 11.30 -0.85
C GLY A 40 8.94 12.70 -1.17
N GLY A 41 7.65 12.95 -0.99
CA GLY A 41 7.05 14.27 -1.18
C GLY A 41 7.60 15.31 -0.21
N TYR A 42 7.73 14.97 1.08
CA TYR A 42 8.32 15.85 2.08
C TYR A 42 9.80 16.13 1.82
N GLY A 43 10.59 15.09 1.52
CA GLY A 43 12.00 15.25 1.16
C GLY A 43 12.19 16.11 -0.10
N PHE A 44 11.34 15.93 -1.11
CA PHE A 44 11.33 16.75 -2.31
C PHE A 44 10.93 18.20 -2.03
N LEU A 45 9.90 18.44 -1.21
CA LEU A 45 9.51 19.78 -0.78
C LEU A 45 10.65 20.49 -0.04
N VAL A 46 11.31 19.79 0.88
CA VAL A 46 12.47 20.32 1.61
C VAL A 46 13.62 20.63 0.66
N TRP A 47 13.92 19.73 -0.29
CA TRP A 47 14.95 19.96 -1.31
C TRP A 47 14.62 21.17 -2.20
N MET A 48 13.37 21.28 -2.67
CA MET A 48 12.94 22.41 -3.48
C MET A 48 12.99 23.72 -2.68
N TYR A 49 12.61 23.66 -1.40
CA TYR A 49 12.74 24.77 -0.48
C TYR A 49 14.20 25.22 -0.35
N GLN A 50 15.17 24.30 -0.27
CA GLN A 50 16.59 24.64 -0.26
C GLN A 50 17.06 25.31 -1.56
N ILE A 51 16.50 24.95 -2.72
CA ILE A 51 16.81 25.64 -3.99
C ILE A 51 16.32 27.09 -3.94
N LEU A 52 15.14 27.34 -3.36
CA LEU A 52 14.53 28.67 -3.28
C LEU A 52 15.12 29.55 -2.17
N ALA A 53 15.38 28.97 -0.99
CA ALA A 53 15.83 29.67 0.21
C ALA A 53 17.37 29.73 0.33
N GLY A 54 18.10 29.05 -0.55
CA GLY A 54 19.55 28.91 -0.51
C GLY A 54 19.99 27.61 0.19
N PRO A 55 21.21 27.12 -0.11
CA PRO A 55 21.67 25.81 0.33
C PRO A 55 21.67 25.69 1.87
N PRO A 56 21.26 24.54 2.45
CA PRO A 56 21.38 24.32 3.88
C PRO A 56 22.87 24.32 4.25
N GLY A 57 23.24 25.26 5.12
CA GLY A 57 24.65 25.52 5.47
C GLY A 57 25.34 24.29 6.11
N PRO A 58 26.67 24.17 5.96
CA PRO A 58 27.45 23.09 6.58
C PRO A 58 27.23 23.04 8.10
N PRO A 59 27.22 21.85 8.74
CA PRO A 59 27.11 21.72 10.18
C PRO A 59 28.26 22.49 10.85
N GLY A 60 27.92 23.53 11.61
CA GLY A 60 28.88 24.32 12.38
C GLY A 60 29.62 23.42 13.37
N HIS A 61 30.95 23.47 13.30
CA HIS A 61 31.89 22.82 14.20
C HIS A 61 32.73 23.91 14.87
#